data_AF-U1NZB3-F1
#
_entry.id   AF-U1NZB3-F1
#
_cell.length_a   1.000
_cell.length_b   1.000
_cell.length_c   1.000
_cell.angle_alpha   90.00
_cell.angle_beta   90.00
_cell.angle_gamma   90.00
#
_symmetry.space_group_name_H-M   'P 1'
#
loop_
_entity.id
_entity.type
_entity.pdbx_description
1 polymer ?
#
loop_
_entity_poly.entity_id
_entity_poly.type
_entity_poly.pdbx_seq_one_letter_code
_entity_poly.pdbx_strand_id
1 'polypeptide(L)'
;MGPKGVFRSIYREALPVLLIALVGGLFAGVVLEGMLDSVAQFPGLLVMVPVFLATRGNVYGALGGRIASGLHQGLLEPRFEWSDRLVNAVIASVVNAVSISVVIAVLSWGVLTLLGRNPAPLAELLGIMLIAGGLTASVMIVGLLGLLFAGYKAGRDP
;
A
#
# COMPACT_ATOMS: atom_id res chain seq x y z
N MET A 1 -18.78 1.95 30.08
CA MET A 1 -19.66 1.28 29.09
C MET A 1 -19.68 -0.21 29.41
N GLY A 2 -20.85 -0.86 29.42
CA GLY A 2 -20.91 -2.32 29.48
C GLY A 2 -20.37 -2.96 28.19
N PRO A 3 -19.95 -4.24 28.20
CA PRO A 3 -19.30 -4.89 27.06
C PRO A 3 -20.09 -4.77 25.75
N LYS A 4 -21.44 -4.86 25.80
CA LYS A 4 -22.32 -4.68 24.63
C LYS A 4 -22.24 -3.27 24.01
N GLY A 5 -21.97 -2.25 24.81
CA GLY A 5 -21.82 -0.87 24.35
C GLY A 5 -20.53 -0.65 23.57
N VAL A 6 -19.43 -1.29 24.01
CA VAL A 6 -18.13 -1.26 23.34
C VAL A 6 -18.19 -1.98 22.00
N PHE A 7 -18.82 -3.16 21.94
CA PHE A 7 -19.02 -3.86 20.65
C PHE A 7 -19.79 -2.98 19.67
N ARG A 8 -20.90 -2.36 20.10
CA ARG A 8 -21.72 -1.53 19.22
C ARG A 8 -20.99 -0.30 18.68
N SER A 9 -20.11 0.33 19.47
CA SER A 9 -19.31 1.47 18.98
C SER A 9 -18.29 1.03 17.94
N ILE A 10 -17.54 -0.05 18.20
CA ILE A 10 -16.56 -0.59 17.26
C ILE A 10 -17.20 -0.90 15.90
N TYR A 11 -18.34 -1.60 15.88
CA TYR A 11 -19.02 -1.89 14.63
C TYR A 11 -19.50 -0.63 13.91
N ARG A 12 -20.00 0.37 14.64
CA ARG A 12 -20.50 1.62 14.04
C ARG A 12 -19.38 2.44 13.40
N GLU A 13 -18.18 2.39 13.97
CA GLU A 13 -17.01 3.11 13.48
C GLU A 13 -16.28 2.33 12.38
N ALA A 14 -16.15 1.01 12.51
CA ALA A 14 -15.41 0.18 11.56
C ALA A 14 -16.21 -0.18 10.30
N LEU A 15 -17.52 -0.45 10.40
CA LEU A 15 -18.32 -0.90 9.26
C LEU A 15 -18.28 0.06 8.05
N PRO A 16 -18.41 1.39 8.21
CA PRO A 16 -18.34 2.30 7.07
C PRO A 16 -16.99 2.21 6.33
N VAL A 17 -15.89 2.16 7.08
CA VAL A 17 -14.54 2.06 6.51
C VAL A 17 -14.34 0.71 5.83
N LEU A 18 -14.80 -0.37 6.45
CA LEU A 18 -14.75 -1.72 5.88
C LEU A 18 -15.59 -1.85 4.60
N LEU A 19 -16.75 -1.21 4.53
CA LEU A 19 -17.59 -1.19 3.33
C LEU A 19 -16.89 -0.46 2.18
N ILE A 20 -16.27 0.68 2.45
CA ILE A 20 -15.49 1.42 1.44
C ILE A 20 -14.31 0.55 0.95
N ALA A 21 -13.58 -0.09 1.88
CA ALA A 21 -12.48 -0.98 1.53
C ALA A 21 -12.95 -2.20 0.71
N LEU A 22 -14.10 -2.78 1.06
CA LEU A 22 -14.71 -3.89 0.33
C LEU A 22 -15.07 -3.49 -1.10
N VAL A 23 -15.76 -2.36 -1.28
CA VAL A 23 -16.13 -1.87 -2.61
C VAL A 23 -14.89 -1.58 -3.45
N GLY A 24 -13.88 -0.93 -2.87
CA GLY A 24 -12.60 -0.67 -3.56
C GLY A 24 -11.86 -1.97 -3.92
N GLY A 25 -11.84 -2.95 -3.03
CA GLY A 25 -11.22 -4.26 -3.27
C GLY A 25 -11.95 -5.06 -4.35
N LEU A 26 -13.29 -5.07 -4.33
CA LEU A 26 -14.09 -5.70 -5.38
C LEU A 26 -13.86 -5.04 -6.73
N PHE A 27 -13.84 -3.70 -6.77
CA PHE A 27 -13.54 -2.96 -7.99
C PHE A 27 -12.16 -3.31 -8.54
N ALA A 28 -11.12 -3.33 -7.69
CA ALA A 28 -9.78 -3.73 -8.09
C ALA A 28 -9.73 -5.19 -8.59
N GLY A 29 -10.51 -6.09 -7.98
CA GLY A 29 -10.65 -7.48 -8.42
C GLY A 29 -11.25 -7.61 -9.81
N VAL A 30 -12.32 -6.88 -10.11
CA VAL A 30 -12.94 -6.85 -11.45
C VAL A 30 -11.97 -6.29 -12.51
N VAL A 31 -11.19 -5.27 -12.15
CA VAL A 31 -10.15 -4.74 -13.04
C VAL A 31 -9.06 -5.80 -13.30
N LEU A 32 -8.63 -6.52 -12.26
CA LEU A 32 -7.62 -7.58 -12.40
C LEU A 32 -8.14 -8.75 -13.25
N GLU A 33 -9.41 -9.12 -13.11
CA GLU A 33 -10.06 -10.15 -13.93
C GLU A 33 -10.01 -9.78 -15.43
N GLY A 34 -10.29 -8.52 -15.78
CA GLY A 34 -10.17 -8.04 -17.15
C GLY A 34 -8.72 -8.03 -17.70
N MET A 35 -7.72 -8.14 -16.84
CA MET A 35 -6.30 -8.18 -17.21
C MET A 35 -5.69 -9.58 -17.11
N LEU A 36 -6.46 -10.59 -16.69
CA LEU A 36 -5.93 -11.91 -16.34
C LEU A 36 -5.21 -12.56 -17.54
N ASP A 37 -5.72 -12.38 -18.75
CA ASP A 37 -5.10 -12.88 -19.98
C ASP A 37 -3.74 -12.24 -20.26
N SER A 38 -3.59 -10.94 -19.97
CA SER A 38 -2.30 -10.25 -20.10
C SER A 38 -1.32 -10.69 -19.01
N VAL A 39 -1.80 -10.89 -17.78
CA VAL A 39 -0.96 -11.36 -16.68
C VAL A 39 -0.53 -12.82 -16.90
N ALA A 40 -1.38 -13.65 -17.52
CA ALA A 40 -1.08 -15.04 -17.85
C ALA A 40 0.05 -15.19 -18.89
N GLN A 41 0.31 -14.15 -19.69
CA GLN A 41 1.46 -14.11 -20.61
C GLN A 41 2.81 -14.07 -19.86
N PHE A 42 2.81 -13.70 -18.57
CA PHE A 42 4.00 -13.65 -17.72
C PHE A 42 3.88 -14.67 -16.58
N PRO A 43 4.30 -15.94 -16.79
CA PRO A 43 4.25 -16.97 -15.78
C PRO A 43 4.94 -16.54 -14.48
N GLY A 44 4.23 -16.67 -13.36
CA GLY A 44 4.73 -16.26 -12.03
C GLY A 44 4.29 -14.87 -11.58
N LEU A 45 3.82 -14.01 -12.49
CA LEU A 45 3.37 -12.67 -12.12
C LEU A 45 2.15 -12.68 -11.18
N LEU A 46 1.18 -13.58 -11.41
CA LEU A 46 0.01 -13.76 -10.53
C LEU A 46 0.39 -14.11 -9.08
N VAL A 47 1.49 -14.84 -8.86
CA VAL A 47 1.96 -15.21 -7.52
C VAL A 47 2.53 -13.99 -6.78
N MET A 48 3.05 -13.02 -7.52
CA MET A 48 3.64 -11.81 -6.97
C MET A 48 2.58 -10.77 -6.56
N VAL A 49 1.41 -10.77 -7.20
CA VAL A 49 0.34 -9.78 -6.97
C VAL A 49 -0.10 -9.69 -5.50
N PRO A 50 -0.46 -10.79 -4.80
CA PRO A 50 -0.92 -10.71 -3.42
C PRO A 50 0.14 -10.19 -2.46
N VAL A 51 1.39 -10.67 -2.62
CA VAL A 51 2.52 -10.26 -1.76
C VAL A 51 2.88 -8.80 -2.02
N PHE A 52 2.88 -8.37 -3.28
CA PHE A 52 3.06 -6.98 -3.65
C PHE A 52 1.99 -6.09 -2.99
N LEU A 53 0.71 -6.45 -3.11
CA LEU A 53 -0.38 -5.65 -2.56
C LEU A 53 -0.33 -5.57 -1.02
N ALA A 54 -0.03 -6.68 -0.34
CA ALA A 54 0.11 -6.72 1.11
C ALA A 54 1.25 -5.81 1.62
N THR A 55 2.40 -5.79 0.93
CA THR A 55 3.53 -4.95 1.34
C THR A 55 3.27 -3.46 1.17
N ARG A 56 2.44 -3.06 0.18
CA ARG A 56 2.03 -1.65 0.01
C ARG A 56 1.23 -1.15 1.21
N GLY A 57 0.28 -1.94 1.69
CA GLY A 57 -0.50 -1.62 2.90
C GLY A 57 0.40 -1.42 4.12
N ASN A 58 1.41 -2.28 4.31
CA ASN A 58 2.34 -2.17 5.44
C ASN A 58 3.24 -0.93 5.35
N VAL A 59 3.80 -0.63 4.17
CA VAL A 59 4.71 0.51 3.99
C VAL A 59 3.98 1.83 4.18
N TYR A 60 2.85 2.03 3.48
CA TYR A 60 2.13 3.31 3.53
C TYR A 60 1.26 3.46 4.78
N GLY A 61 0.79 2.35 5.37
CA GLY A 61 0.16 2.38 6.69
C GLY A 61 1.13 2.83 7.79
N ALA A 62 2.37 2.31 7.78
CA ALA A 62 3.42 2.77 8.70
C ALA A 62 3.82 4.24 8.45
N LEU A 63 3.88 4.68 7.20
CA LEU A 63 4.09 6.09 6.85
C LEU A 63 2.94 6.96 7.39
N GLY A 64 1.70 6.53 7.19
CA GLY A 64 0.50 7.23 7.65
C GLY A 64 0.49 7.41 9.16
N GLY A 65 0.74 6.34 9.91
CA GLY A 65 0.84 6.40 11.37
C GLY A 65 1.95 7.34 11.87
N ARG A 66 3.11 7.38 11.18
CA ARG A 66 4.20 8.32 11.50
C ARG A 66 3.78 9.78 11.27
N ILE A 67 3.08 10.06 10.19
CA ILE A 67 2.62 11.42 9.87
C ILE A 67 1.49 11.84 10.81
N ALA A 68 0.49 10.99 11.02
CA ALA A 68 -0.62 11.23 11.95
C ALA A 68 -0.12 11.50 13.37
N SER A 69 0.85 10.70 13.86
CA SER A 69 1.50 10.93 15.14
C SER A 69 2.25 12.26 15.17
N GLY A 70 3.00 12.58 14.10
CA GLY A 70 3.71 13.84 13.98
C GLY A 70 2.79 15.07 13.99
N LEU A 71 1.61 14.97 13.36
CA LEU A 71 0.58 16.01 13.37
C LEU A 71 0.02 16.23 14.78
N HIS A 72 -0.37 15.14 15.48
CA HIS A 72 -0.89 15.22 16.85
C HIS A 72 0.14 15.68 17.88
N GLN A 73 1.43 15.40 17.64
CA GLN A 73 2.52 15.87 18.49
C GLN A 73 2.95 17.30 18.18
N GLY A 74 2.37 17.96 17.17
CA GLY A 74 2.78 19.29 16.72
C GLY A 74 4.17 19.34 16.08
N LEU A 75 4.74 18.19 15.72
CA LEU A 75 6.04 18.07 15.05
C LEU A 75 5.93 18.29 13.53
N LEU A 76 4.72 18.14 12.99
CA LEU A 76 4.37 18.40 11.62
C LEU A 76 3.20 19.37 11.61
N GLU A 77 3.26 20.36 10.74
CA GLU A 77 2.12 21.23 10.49
C GLU A 77 1.29 20.67 9.33
N PRO A 78 -0.05 20.84 9.33
CA PRO A 78 -0.95 20.30 8.31
C PRO A 78 -0.89 21.11 7.01
N ARG A 79 0.32 21.39 6.52
CA ARG A 79 0.59 22.14 5.29
C ARG A 79 1.60 21.37 4.46
N PHE A 80 1.50 21.50 3.14
CA PHE A 80 2.51 21.00 2.21
C PHE A 80 3.75 21.90 2.30
N GLU A 81 4.38 21.89 3.46
CA GLU A 81 5.66 22.53 3.68
C GLU A 81 6.76 21.49 3.78
N TRP A 82 7.92 21.90 3.27
CA TRP A 82 9.14 21.13 3.36
C TRP A 82 9.54 21.04 4.83
N SER A 83 9.39 19.85 5.40
CA SER A 83 10.00 19.50 6.68
C SER A 83 10.91 18.30 6.49
N ASP A 84 12.11 18.37 7.04
CA ASP A 84 13.09 17.28 6.92
C ASP A 84 12.52 15.95 7.43
N ARG A 85 11.66 16.00 8.46
CA ARG A 85 10.98 14.82 9.00
C ARG A 85 10.02 14.19 7.99
N LEU A 86 9.20 15.00 7.32
CA LEU A 86 8.27 14.52 6.29
C LEU A 86 9.03 13.94 5.10
N VAL A 87 10.02 14.68 4.61
CA VAL A 87 10.84 14.26 3.46
C VAL A 87 11.58 12.97 3.77
N ASN A 88 12.22 12.86 4.93
CA ASN A 88 12.91 11.64 5.34
C ASN A 88 11.95 10.46 5.51
N ALA A 89 10.75 10.68 6.05
CA ALA A 89 9.74 9.64 6.16
C ALA A 89 9.26 9.14 4.78
N VAL A 90 9.03 10.07 3.84
CA VAL A 90 8.63 9.76 2.47
C VAL A 90 9.77 9.02 1.74
N ILE A 91 11.01 9.52 1.78
CA ILE A 91 12.17 8.87 1.16
C ILE A 91 12.35 7.46 1.75
N ALA A 92 12.29 7.30 3.08
CA ALA A 92 12.40 6.00 3.72
C ALA A 92 11.29 5.03 3.24
N SER A 93 10.07 5.53 3.04
CA SER A 93 8.97 4.73 2.51
C SER A 93 9.19 4.31 1.05
N VAL A 94 9.72 5.20 0.20
CA VAL A 94 10.05 4.92 -1.20
C VAL A 94 11.17 3.90 -1.31
N VAL A 95 12.25 4.09 -0.54
CA VAL A 95 13.37 3.15 -0.48
C VAL A 95 12.87 1.77 -0.05
N ASN A 96 12.07 1.69 1.01
CA ASN A 96 11.49 0.42 1.47
C ASN A 96 10.60 -0.23 0.39
N ALA A 97 9.71 0.55 -0.21
CA ALA A 97 8.85 0.13 -1.32
C ALA A 97 9.61 -0.43 -2.53
N VAL A 98 10.75 0.17 -2.89
CA VAL A 98 11.58 -0.29 -4.01
C VAL A 98 12.38 -1.52 -3.60
N SER A 99 13.02 -1.51 -2.43
CA SER A 99 13.78 -2.65 -1.92
C SER A 99 12.89 -3.89 -1.80
N ILE A 100 11.67 -3.76 -1.28
CA ILE A 100 10.77 -4.90 -1.13
C ILE A 100 10.24 -5.40 -2.47
N SER A 101 10.03 -4.52 -3.47
CA SER A 101 9.71 -4.94 -4.85
C SER A 101 10.79 -5.86 -5.43
N VAL A 102 12.06 -5.50 -5.25
CA VAL A 102 13.19 -6.33 -5.71
C VAL A 102 13.19 -7.67 -4.98
N VAL A 103 13.03 -7.65 -3.66
CA VAL A 103 12.98 -8.88 -2.85
C VAL A 103 11.84 -9.79 -3.31
N ILE A 104 10.64 -9.26 -3.54
CA ILE A 104 9.50 -10.05 -4.02
C ILE A 104 9.80 -10.67 -5.39
N ALA A 105 10.37 -9.92 -6.33
CA ALA A 105 10.71 -10.44 -7.67
C ALA A 105 11.73 -11.58 -7.59
N VAL A 106 12.82 -11.38 -6.86
CA VAL A 106 13.90 -12.37 -6.70
C VAL A 106 13.41 -13.62 -5.99
N LEU A 107 12.69 -13.47 -4.86
CA LEU A 107 12.20 -14.61 -4.08
C LEU A 107 11.12 -15.39 -4.84
N SER A 108 10.16 -14.70 -5.47
CA SER A 108 9.09 -15.38 -6.21
C SER A 108 9.64 -16.14 -7.40
N TRP A 109 10.55 -15.52 -8.16
CA TRP A 109 11.23 -16.20 -9.26
C TRP A 109 12.05 -17.40 -8.77
N GLY A 110 12.81 -17.24 -7.67
CA GLY A 110 13.62 -18.31 -7.10
C GLY A 110 12.77 -19.50 -6.62
N VAL A 111 11.70 -19.24 -5.88
CA VAL A 111 10.78 -20.29 -5.40
C VAL A 111 10.10 -21.02 -6.57
N LEU A 112 9.63 -20.29 -7.59
CA LEU A 112 9.00 -20.91 -8.76
C LEU A 112 9.99 -21.78 -9.53
N THR A 113 11.22 -21.31 -9.71
CA THR A 113 12.28 -22.07 -10.38
C THR A 113 12.62 -23.34 -9.58
N LEU A 114 12.74 -23.25 -8.25
CA LEU A 114 13.01 -24.41 -7.38
C LEU A 114 11.87 -25.44 -7.40
N LEU A 115 10.62 -25.00 -7.58
CA LEU A 115 9.45 -25.86 -7.72
C LEU A 115 9.31 -26.49 -9.12
N GLY A 116 10.32 -26.33 -9.99
CA GLY A 116 10.30 -26.86 -11.36
C GLY A 116 9.27 -26.16 -12.26
N ARG A 117 8.82 -24.96 -11.90
CA ARG A 117 8.00 -24.11 -12.77
C ARG A 117 8.92 -23.31 -13.68
N ASN A 118 8.40 -22.90 -14.84
CA ASN A 118 9.12 -22.06 -15.80
C ASN A 118 8.58 -20.62 -15.71
N PRO A 119 9.02 -19.82 -14.72
CA PRO A 119 8.60 -18.43 -14.59
C PRO A 119 9.15 -17.58 -15.74
N ALA A 120 8.51 -16.42 -15.96
CA ALA A 120 9.04 -15.39 -16.85
C ALA A 120 10.48 -14.99 -16.42
N PRO A 121 11.30 -14.48 -17.35
CA PRO A 121 12.65 -14.02 -17.04
C PRO A 121 12.67 -13.06 -15.85
N LEU A 122 13.64 -13.23 -14.95
CA LEU A 122 13.78 -12.40 -13.75
C LEU A 122 13.81 -10.91 -14.10
N ALA A 123 14.44 -10.53 -15.21
CA ALA A 123 14.52 -9.15 -15.67
C ALA A 123 13.13 -8.54 -15.97
N GLU A 124 12.22 -9.33 -16.55
CA GLU A 124 10.85 -8.88 -16.84
C GLU A 124 10.04 -8.71 -15.56
N LEU A 125 10.08 -9.72 -14.68
CA LEU A 125 9.38 -9.67 -13.38
C LEU A 125 9.89 -8.51 -12.52
N LEU A 126 11.21 -8.30 -12.50
CA LEU A 126 11.83 -7.20 -11.76
C LEU A 126 11.47 -5.85 -12.39
N GLY A 127 11.47 -5.74 -13.72
CA GLY A 127 11.03 -4.54 -14.43
C GLY A 127 9.58 -4.17 -14.11
N ILE A 128 8.66 -5.14 -14.20
CA ILE A 128 7.25 -4.96 -13.87
C ILE A 128 7.10 -4.49 -12.41
N MET A 129 7.79 -5.12 -11.47
CA MET A 129 7.70 -4.78 -10.04
C MET A 129 8.28 -3.42 -9.67
N LEU A 130 9.34 -2.98 -10.36
CA LEU A 130 9.92 -1.66 -10.16
C LEU A 130 9.02 -0.57 -10.73
N ILE A 131 8.47 -0.77 -11.93
CA ILE A 131 7.54 0.18 -12.55
C ILE A 131 6.26 0.28 -11.72
N ALA A 132 5.65 -0.86 -11.38
CA ALA A 132 4.48 -0.91 -10.51
C ALA A 132 4.79 -0.31 -9.13
N GLY A 133 5.95 -0.62 -8.56
CA GLY A 133 6.41 -0.07 -7.28
C GLY A 133 6.55 1.44 -7.28
N GLY A 134 7.09 2.02 -8.35
CA GLY A 134 7.22 3.46 -8.53
C GLY A 134 5.87 4.15 -8.73
N LEU A 135 5.02 3.61 -9.60
CA LEU A 135 3.68 4.16 -9.84
C LEU A 135 2.81 4.12 -8.58
N THR A 136 2.80 2.98 -7.87
CA THR A 136 2.06 2.85 -6.61
C THR A 136 2.60 3.78 -5.54
N ALA A 137 3.92 3.97 -5.44
CA ALA A 137 4.49 4.92 -4.49
C ALA A 137 4.01 6.34 -4.72
N SER A 138 4.05 6.82 -5.97
CA SER A 138 3.57 8.15 -6.31
C SER A 138 2.10 8.36 -5.93
N VAL A 139 1.22 7.41 -6.31
CA VAL A 139 -0.21 7.49 -6.02
C VAL A 139 -0.48 7.42 -4.52
N MET A 140 0.15 6.47 -3.81
CA MET A 140 -0.07 6.28 -2.37
C MET A 140 0.45 7.44 -1.54
N ILE A 141 1.63 7.99 -1.85
CA ILE A 141 2.20 9.12 -1.09
C ILE A 141 1.32 10.36 -1.26
N VAL A 142 0.95 10.70 -2.50
CA VAL A 142 0.09 11.87 -2.76
C VAL A 142 -1.29 11.68 -2.13
N GLY A 143 -1.90 10.51 -2.31
CA GLY A 143 -3.21 10.19 -1.74
C GLY A 143 -3.19 10.23 -0.21
N LEU A 144 -2.19 9.61 0.43
CA LEU A 144 -2.05 9.58 1.88
C LEU A 144 -1.86 10.98 2.47
N LEU A 145 -0.92 11.76 1.93
CA LEU A 145 -0.68 13.13 2.41
C LEU A 145 -1.91 14.01 2.23
N GLY A 146 -2.57 13.89 1.07
CA GLY A 146 -3.82 14.60 0.80
C GLY A 146 -4.90 14.24 1.82
N LEU A 147 -5.09 12.95 2.11
CA LEU A 147 -6.10 12.47 3.05
C LEU A 147 -5.80 12.92 4.49
N LEU A 148 -4.55 12.77 4.95
CA LEU A 148 -4.15 13.12 6.32
C LEU A 148 -4.24 14.63 6.57
N PHE A 149 -3.73 15.45 5.64
CA PHE A 149 -3.77 16.90 5.80
C PHE A 149 -5.19 17.47 5.64
N ALA A 150 -5.99 16.94 4.71
CA ALA A 150 -7.38 17.34 4.56
C ALA A 150 -8.24 16.88 5.75
N GLY A 151 -8.03 15.65 6.23
CA GLY A 151 -8.70 15.10 7.41
C GLY A 151 -8.45 15.95 8.65
N TYR A 152 -7.18 16.23 8.94
CA TYR A 152 -6.78 17.06 10.07
C TYR A 152 -7.35 18.47 10.00
N LYS A 153 -7.32 19.12 8.82
CA LYS A 153 -7.95 20.45 8.61
C LYS A 153 -9.46 20.44 8.78
N ALA A 154 -10.12 19.33 8.44
CA ALA A 154 -11.55 19.17 8.63
C ALA A 154 -11.94 18.81 10.08
N GLY A 155 -10.97 18.78 11.00
CA GLY A 155 -11.19 18.40 12.41
C GLY A 155 -11.50 16.92 12.60
N ARG A 156 -11.22 16.07 11.59
CA ARG A 156 -11.29 14.62 11.71
C ARG A 156 -9.93 14.10 12.16
N ASP A 157 -9.94 13.14 13.08
CA ASP A 157 -8.73 12.45 13.56
C ASP A 157 -8.13 11.63 12.38
N PRO A 158 -6.96 12.01 11.84
CA PRO A 158 -6.34 11.40 10.66
C PRO A 158 -5.59 10.09 10.93
#